data_AF-F4RK37-F1
#
_entry.id   AF-F4RK37-F1
#
_cell.length_a   1.000
_cell.length_b   1.000
_cell.length_c   1.000
_cell.angle_alpha   90.00
_cell.angle_beta   90.00
_cell.angle_gamma   90.00
#
_symmetry.space_group_name_H-M   'P 1'
#
loop_
_entity.id
_entity.type
_entity.pdbx_description
1 polymer ?
#
loop_
_entity_poly.entity_id
_entity_poly.type
_entity_poly.pdbx_seq_one_letter_code
_entity_poly.pdbx_strand_id
1 'polypeptide(L)'
;MDSSDQTPTNRLLLHIIKYLNRGFEAKNQIVRFRCSQLLAYVVNSLEDIDDDLFSELKSKLLIRSHDKEKDVRQQAAIALMNFRPVGEEEDEDEDEVNVNDALIDLMIRDPSSEVRRTVLHKVCEVPTSIIARRYDETTRC
;
A
#
# COMPACT_ATOMS: atom_id res chain seq x y z
N MET A 1 14.49 0.09 20.58
CA MET A 1 13.87 -0.56 21.75
C MET A 1 14.14 -2.06 21.66
N ASP A 2 14.35 -2.74 22.80
CA ASP A 2 14.82 -4.13 22.84
C ASP A 2 13.75 -5.11 22.37
N SER A 3 14.18 -6.14 21.63
CA SER A 3 13.35 -7.15 20.95
C SER A 3 12.52 -8.08 21.86
N SER A 4 12.54 -7.82 23.17
CA SER A 4 12.03 -8.70 24.22
C SER A 4 10.52 -8.53 24.50
N ASP A 5 9.89 -7.44 24.05
CA ASP A 5 8.46 -7.16 24.29
C ASP A 5 7.52 -7.51 23.13
N GLN A 6 8.04 -7.98 21.98
CA GLN A 6 7.17 -8.38 20.86
C GLN A 6 6.52 -9.74 21.11
N THR A 7 5.19 -9.81 20.93
CA THR A 7 4.43 -11.05 21.01
C THR A 7 5.00 -12.11 20.05
N PRO A 8 4.95 -13.42 20.36
CA PRO A 8 5.39 -14.46 19.44
C PRO A 8 4.73 -14.38 18.06
N THR A 9 3.47 -13.93 18.04
CA THR A 9 2.71 -13.64 16.82
C THR A 9 3.36 -12.52 16.01
N ASN A 10 3.63 -11.36 16.62
CA ASN A 10 4.24 -10.24 15.91
C ASN A 10 5.62 -10.62 15.32
N ARG A 11 6.45 -11.35 16.08
CA ARG A 11 7.75 -11.85 15.59
C ARG A 11 7.60 -12.76 14.37
N LEU A 12 6.60 -13.64 14.37
CA LEU A 12 6.33 -14.51 13.22
C LEU A 12 5.87 -13.71 12.00
N LEU A 13 4.95 -12.76 12.18
CA LEU A 13 4.45 -11.92 11.09
C LEU A 13 5.58 -11.06 10.49
N LEU A 14 6.43 -10.47 11.32
CA LEU A 14 7.62 -9.74 10.87
C LEU A 14 8.59 -10.65 10.07
N HIS A 15 8.79 -11.89 10.51
CA HIS A 15 9.60 -12.85 9.76
C HIS A 15 8.99 -13.17 8.39
N ILE A 16 7.66 -13.36 8.33
CA ILE A 16 6.92 -13.59 7.09
C ILE A 16 7.05 -12.37 6.17
N ILE A 17 6.83 -11.15 6.67
CA ILE A 17 6.95 -9.92 5.88
C ILE A 17 8.36 -9.80 5.28
N LYS A 18 9.42 -9.99 6.08
CA LYS A 18 10.80 -9.94 5.62
C LYS A 18 11.10 -11.01 4.55
N TYR A 19 10.47 -12.17 4.65
CA TYR A 19 10.56 -13.21 3.63
C TYR A 19 9.82 -12.80 2.33
N LEU A 20 8.58 -12.32 2.44
CA LEU A 20 7.78 -11.85 1.31
C LEU A 20 8.43 -10.68 0.58
N ASN A 21 9.12 -9.79 1.30
CA ASN A 21 9.80 -8.63 0.76
C ASN A 21 10.79 -8.98 -0.38
N ARG A 22 11.38 -10.18 -0.35
CA ARG A 22 12.29 -10.68 -1.40
C ARG A 22 11.57 -11.05 -2.69
N GLY A 23 10.27 -11.36 -2.63
CA GLY A 23 9.48 -11.82 -3.76
C GLY A 23 8.89 -10.70 -4.63
N PHE A 24 8.97 -9.44 -4.20
CA PHE A 24 8.46 -8.29 -4.95
C PHE A 24 9.18 -8.10 -6.29
N GLU A 25 10.45 -8.49 -6.39
CA GLU A 25 11.27 -8.36 -7.61
C GLU A 25 11.45 -9.68 -8.36
N ALA A 26 10.69 -10.71 -7.99
CA ALA A 26 10.78 -12.01 -8.64
C ALA A 26 10.39 -11.92 -10.13
N LYS A 27 11.17 -12.59 -10.99
CA LYS A 27 10.87 -12.67 -12.43
C LYS A 27 9.49 -13.29 -12.72
N ASN A 28 9.03 -14.20 -11.85
CA ASN A 28 7.76 -14.86 -12.00
C ASN A 28 6.61 -13.97 -11.51
N GLN A 29 5.64 -13.68 -12.39
CA GLN A 29 4.45 -12.90 -12.07
C GLN A 29 3.63 -13.47 -10.91
N ILE A 30 3.54 -14.80 -10.79
CA ILE A 30 2.76 -15.46 -9.75
C ILE A 30 3.38 -15.19 -8.38
N VAL A 31 4.72 -15.15 -8.29
CA VAL A 31 5.42 -14.84 -7.05
C VAL A 31 5.14 -13.39 -6.64
N ARG A 32 5.31 -12.43 -7.57
CA ARG A 32 5.01 -11.01 -7.31
C ARG A 32 3.56 -10.79 -6.88
N PHE A 33 2.62 -11.45 -7.55
CA PHE A 33 1.20 -11.42 -7.21
C PHE A 33 0.94 -11.96 -5.80
N ARG A 34 1.45 -13.16 -5.48
CA ARG A 34 1.23 -13.80 -4.17
C ARG A 34 1.91 -13.03 -3.04
N CYS A 35 3.10 -12.48 -3.25
CA CYS A 35 3.79 -11.67 -2.25
C CYS A 35 3.03 -10.38 -1.94
N SER A 36 2.56 -9.67 -2.96
CA SER A 36 1.76 -8.45 -2.79
C SER A 36 0.42 -8.74 -2.10
N GLN A 37 -0.25 -9.83 -2.51
CA GLN A 37 -1.51 -10.28 -1.91
C GLN A 37 -1.35 -10.64 -0.44
N LEU A 38 -0.33 -11.45 -0.10
CA LEU A 38 -0.11 -11.87 1.29
C LEU A 38 0.27 -10.69 2.17
N LEU A 39 1.07 -9.75 1.67
CA LEU A 39 1.41 -8.54 2.42
C LEU A 39 0.16 -7.72 2.78
N ALA A 40 -0.79 -7.57 1.84
CA ALA A 40 -2.05 -6.86 2.08
C ALA A 40 -2.86 -7.42 3.26
N TYR A 41 -2.78 -8.73 3.51
CA TYR A 41 -3.47 -9.37 4.64
C TYR A 41 -2.65 -9.33 5.92
N VAL A 42 -1.35 -9.60 5.84
CA VAL A 42 -0.47 -9.74 7.00
C VAL A 42 -0.25 -8.40 7.70
N VAL A 43 -0.11 -7.31 6.95
CA VAL A 43 0.17 -5.98 7.53
C VAL A 43 -0.95 -5.50 8.46
N ASN A 44 -2.20 -5.87 8.19
CA ASN A 44 -3.35 -5.53 9.03
C ASN A 44 -3.39 -6.27 10.36
N SER A 45 -2.61 -7.34 10.50
CA SER A 45 -2.49 -8.12 11.75
C SER A 45 -1.24 -7.76 12.53
N LEU A 46 -0.45 -6.81 12.03
CA LEU A 46 0.79 -6.39 12.68
C LEU A 46 0.48 -5.42 13.81
N GLU A 47 1.09 -5.64 14.97
CA GLU A 47 0.97 -4.73 16.12
C GLU A 47 1.94 -3.56 15.98
N ASP A 48 3.15 -3.84 15.51
CA ASP A 48 4.26 -2.89 15.45
C ASP A 48 5.22 -3.24 14.30
N ILE A 49 5.63 -2.21 13.56
CA ILE A 49 6.58 -2.29 12.44
C ILE A 49 7.63 -1.20 12.60
N ASP A 50 8.87 -1.57 12.29
CA ASP A 50 9.97 -0.63 12.22
C ASP A 50 9.82 0.31 11.01
N ASP A 51 10.06 1.61 11.20
CA ASP A 51 9.82 2.64 10.18
C ASP A 51 10.62 2.39 8.89
N ASP A 52 11.87 1.93 8.99
CA ASP A 52 12.69 1.60 7.82
C ASP A 52 12.05 0.47 6.99
N LEU A 53 11.53 -0.56 7.67
CA LEU A 53 10.83 -1.66 7.01
C LEU A 53 9.50 -1.19 6.41
N PHE A 54 8.77 -0.32 7.10
CA PHE A 54 7.52 0.26 6.60
C PHE A 54 7.76 1.06 5.30
N SER A 55 8.75 1.95 5.30
CA SER A 55 9.14 2.76 4.14
C SER A 55 9.66 1.91 2.98
N GLU A 56 10.45 0.86 3.26
CA GLU A 56 10.92 -0.06 2.22
C GLU A 56 9.74 -0.79 1.54
N LEU A 57 8.77 -1.27 2.32
CA LEU A 57 7.59 -1.95 1.80
C LEU A 57 6.69 -1.00 1.00
N LYS A 58 6.46 0.22 1.50
CA LYS A 58 5.73 1.29 0.81
C LYS A 58 6.36 1.57 -0.55
N SER A 59 7.67 1.79 -0.60
CA SER A 59 8.41 2.03 -1.86
C SER A 59 8.28 0.87 -2.85
N LYS A 60 8.48 -0.39 -2.41
CA LYS A 60 8.34 -1.56 -3.28
C LYS A 60 6.91 -1.75 -3.79
N LEU A 61 5.91 -1.46 -2.96
CA LEU A 61 4.51 -1.52 -3.36
C LEU A 61 4.15 -0.43 -4.39
N LEU A 62 4.68 0.78 -4.24
CA LEU A 62 4.53 1.85 -5.24
C LEU A 62 5.11 1.42 -6.58
N ILE A 63 6.27 0.76 -6.60
CA ILE A 63 6.81 0.23 -7.86
C ILE A 63 5.92 -0.88 -8.43
N ARG A 64 5.37 -1.76 -7.59
CA ARG A 64 4.47 -2.84 -8.03
C ARG A 64 3.07 -2.35 -8.44
N SER A 65 2.65 -1.17 -8.03
CA SER A 65 1.40 -0.58 -8.51
C SER A 65 1.47 -0.26 -10.00
N HIS A 66 2.66 -0.12 -10.57
CA HIS A 66 2.93 0.05 -12.00
C HIS A 66 3.47 -1.22 -12.69
N ASP A 67 3.23 -2.39 -12.10
CA ASP A 67 3.67 -3.66 -12.69
C ASP A 67 3.07 -3.89 -14.09
N LYS A 68 3.78 -4.65 -14.93
CA LYS A 68 3.28 -5.06 -16.25
C LYS A 68 1.97 -5.84 -16.14
N GLU A 69 1.86 -6.70 -15.14
CA GLU A 69 0.74 -7.62 -14.99
C GLU A 69 -0.39 -7.00 -14.15
N LYS A 70 -1.61 -6.99 -14.69
CA LYS A 70 -2.76 -6.32 -14.06
C LYS A 70 -3.07 -6.85 -12.66
N ASP A 71 -2.90 -8.16 -12.47
CA ASP A 71 -3.25 -8.82 -11.20
C ASP A 71 -2.25 -8.41 -10.11
N VAL A 72 -0.97 -8.20 -10.47
CA VAL A 72 0.04 -7.68 -9.55
C VAL A 72 -0.29 -6.24 -9.15
N ARG A 73 -0.61 -5.38 -10.13
CA ARG A 73 -1.03 -3.99 -9.87
C ARG A 73 -2.24 -3.92 -8.95
N GLN A 74 -3.24 -4.76 -9.18
CA GLN A 74 -4.44 -4.83 -8.35
C GLN A 74 -4.10 -5.16 -6.88
N GLN A 75 -3.28 -6.18 -6.63
CA GLN A 75 -2.90 -6.56 -5.27
C GLN A 75 -1.99 -5.52 -4.61
N ALA A 76 -1.07 -4.91 -5.37
CA ALA A 76 -0.24 -3.82 -4.88
C ALA A 76 -1.09 -2.62 -4.46
N ALA A 77 -2.10 -2.25 -5.26
CA ALA A 77 -3.02 -1.18 -4.93
C ALA A 77 -3.84 -1.49 -3.66
N ILE A 78 -4.31 -2.73 -3.49
CA ILE A 78 -4.99 -3.15 -2.24
C ILE A 78 -4.03 -3.06 -1.05
N ALA A 79 -2.79 -3.52 -1.19
CA ALA A 79 -1.80 -3.45 -0.12
C ALA A 79 -1.48 -1.99 0.27
N LEU A 80 -1.27 -1.10 -0.71
CA LEU A 80 -1.01 0.34 -0.48
C LEU A 80 -2.10 1.03 0.33
N MET A 81 -3.35 0.56 0.29
CA MET A 81 -4.42 1.13 1.11
C MET A 81 -4.15 1.06 2.61
N ASN A 82 -3.36 0.08 3.06
CA ASN A 82 -2.97 -0.10 4.46
C ASN A 82 -1.76 0.79 4.85
N PHE A 83 -1.08 1.40 3.88
CA PHE A 83 0.05 2.31 4.08
C PHE A 83 -0.34 3.77 3.87
N ARG A 84 -1.65 4.07 3.85
CA ARG A 84 -2.12 5.46 3.79
C ARG A 84 -1.91 6.14 5.14
N PRO A 85 -1.52 7.42 5.16
CA PRO A 85 -1.46 8.19 6.39
C PRO A 85 -2.85 8.28 7.01
N VAL A 86 -2.96 7.92 8.29
CA VAL A 86 -4.21 8.03 9.05
C VAL A 86 -4.14 9.30 9.88
N GLY A 87 -4.81 10.35 9.42
CA GLY A 87 -5.16 11.50 10.27
C GLY A 87 -4.06 12.53 10.54
N GLU A 88 -2.86 12.40 9.97
CA GLU A 88 -1.80 13.39 10.11
C GLU A 88 -1.41 13.92 8.73
N GLU A 89 -1.38 15.25 8.60
CA GLU A 89 -0.66 15.93 7.54
C GLU A 89 0.81 15.58 7.78
N GLU A 90 1.35 14.62 7.00
CA GLU A 90 2.78 14.37 7.05
C GLU A 90 3.48 15.66 6.62
N ASP A 91 4.47 16.07 7.40
CA ASP A 91 5.56 16.93 6.94
C ASP A 91 6.24 16.16 5.78
N GLU A 92 5.64 16.21 4.59
CA GLU A 92 6.14 15.56 3.41
C GLU A 92 7.50 16.16 3.10
N ASP A 93 8.57 15.38 3.28
CA ASP A 93 9.79 15.60 2.54
C ASP A 93 9.38 15.68 1.05
N GLU A 94 9.72 16.78 0.37
CA GLU A 94 9.27 17.11 -1.01
C GLU A 94 9.49 15.99 -2.04
N ASP A 95 10.32 15.00 -1.71
CA ASP A 95 10.72 13.89 -2.56
C ASP A 95 9.92 12.57 -2.33
N GLU A 96 9.06 12.46 -1.30
CA GLU A 96 8.33 11.21 -1.04
C GLU A 96 6.97 11.15 -1.76
N VAL A 97 6.72 10.05 -2.48
CA VAL A 97 5.47 9.88 -3.24
C VAL A 97 4.30 9.64 -2.30
N ASN A 98 3.35 10.58 -2.29
CA ASN A 98 2.10 10.45 -1.56
C ASN A 98 1.29 9.22 -2.04
N VAL A 99 0.96 8.32 -1.12
CA VAL A 99 0.22 7.07 -1.42
C VAL A 99 -1.18 7.36 -1.96
N ASN A 100 -1.84 8.40 -1.46
CA ASN A 100 -3.18 8.77 -1.92
C ASN A 100 -3.14 9.23 -3.36
N ASP A 101 -2.15 10.03 -3.76
CA ASP A 101 -2.00 10.47 -5.14
C ASP A 101 -1.72 9.31 -6.08
N ALA A 102 -0.82 8.40 -5.70
CA ALA A 102 -0.57 7.18 -6.45
C ALA A 102 -1.85 6.33 -6.63
N LEU A 103 -2.69 6.23 -5.60
CA LEU A 103 -3.96 5.51 -5.67
C LEU A 103 -5.00 6.22 -6.54
N ILE A 104 -5.14 7.55 -6.43
CA ILE A 104 -6.01 8.36 -7.30
C ILE A 104 -5.58 8.19 -8.77
N ASP A 105 -4.27 8.22 -9.01
CA ASP A 105 -3.69 8.04 -10.32
C ASP A 105 -4.00 6.66 -10.92
N LEU A 106 -3.89 5.59 -10.13
CA LEU A 106 -4.31 4.25 -10.55
C LEU A 106 -5.81 4.19 -10.83
N MET A 107 -6.63 4.83 -9.98
CA MET A 107 -8.08 4.87 -10.13
C MET A 107 -8.51 5.54 -11.44
N ILE A 108 -7.80 6.57 -11.89
CA ILE A 108 -8.15 7.34 -13.10
C ILE A 108 -7.48 6.73 -14.33
N ARG A 109 -6.20 6.35 -14.24
CA ARG A 109 -5.33 6.11 -15.40
C ARG A 109 -4.93 4.66 -15.64
N ASP A 110 -5.17 3.72 -14.71
CA ASP A 110 -4.81 2.31 -14.96
C ASP A 110 -5.52 1.79 -16.22
N PRO A 111 -4.84 1.09 -17.15
CA PRO A 111 -5.48 0.57 -18.36
C PRO A 111 -6.57 -0.47 -18.07
N SER A 112 -6.45 -1.22 -16.96
CA SER A 112 -7.41 -2.23 -16.54
C SER A 112 -8.58 -1.60 -15.78
N SER A 113 -9.79 -1.80 -16.28
CA SER A 113 -11.02 -1.39 -15.58
C SER A 113 -11.18 -2.08 -14.22
N GLU A 114 -10.65 -3.30 -14.09
CA GLU A 114 -10.70 -4.07 -12.85
C GLU A 114 -9.83 -3.44 -11.75
N VAL A 115 -8.66 -2.92 -12.10
CA VAL A 115 -7.77 -2.23 -11.14
C VAL A 115 -8.43 -0.92 -10.70
N ARG A 116 -8.92 -0.11 -11.65
CA ARG A 116 -9.63 1.15 -11.36
C ARG A 116 -10.81 0.92 -10.41
N ARG A 117 -11.63 -0.10 -10.70
CA ARG A 117 -12.77 -0.48 -9.86
C ARG A 117 -12.33 -0.91 -8.47
N THR A 118 -11.27 -1.71 -8.37
CA THR A 118 -10.76 -2.20 -7.08
C THR A 118 -10.33 -1.05 -6.18
N VAL A 119 -9.57 -0.11 -6.73
CA VAL A 119 -9.11 1.08 -6.00
C VAL A 119 -10.31 1.92 -5.54
N LEU A 120 -11.27 2.19 -6.44
CA LEU A 120 -12.47 2.95 -6.10
C LEU A 120 -13.24 2.32 -4.92
N HIS A 121 -13.51 1.00 -4.99
CA HIS A 121 -14.20 0.29 -3.90
C HIS A 121 -13.44 0.41 -2.58
N LYS A 122 -12.12 0.19 -2.60
CA LYS A 122 -11.29 0.25 -1.39
C LYS A 122 -11.16 1.65 -0.79
N VAL A 123 -11.21 2.69 -1.61
CA VAL A 123 -11.23 4.08 -1.12
C VAL A 123 -12.59 4.42 -0.50
N CYS A 124 -13.70 4.00 -1.12
CA CYS A 124 -15.05 4.25 -0.60
C CYS A 124 -15.38 3.50 0.70
N GLU A 125 -14.72 2.36 0.96
CA GLU A 125 -14.87 1.62 2.22
C GLU A 125 -14.33 2.39 3.45
N VAL A 126 -13.52 3.44 3.24
CA VAL A 126 -12.93 4.21 4.35
C VAL A 126 -13.72 5.51 4.60
N PRO A 127 -14.24 5.75 5.81
CA PRO A 127 -15.17 6.86 6.10
C PRO A 127 -14.66 8.27 5.77
N THR A 128 -13.34 8.48 5.74
CA THR A 128 -12.70 9.80 5.59
C THR A 128 -12.35 10.13 4.13
N SER A 129 -13.25 9.82 3.20
CA SER A 129 -12.89 9.69 1.78
C SER A 129 -12.30 10.96 1.13
N ILE A 130 -11.24 10.73 0.35
CA ILE A 130 -10.54 11.64 -0.60
C ILE A 130 -11.50 12.45 -1.49
N ILE A 131 -12.70 11.93 -1.74
CA ILE A 131 -13.75 12.60 -2.52
C ILE A 131 -14.07 13.96 -1.91
N ALA A 132 -14.12 14.08 -0.58
CA ALA A 132 -14.39 15.36 0.08
C ALA A 132 -13.28 16.40 -0.15
N ARG A 133 -12.00 15.98 -0.15
CA ARG A 133 -10.86 16.90 -0.28
C ARG A 133 -10.77 17.58 -1.65
N ARG A 134 -11.10 16.87 -2.74
CA ARG A 134 -11.02 17.45 -4.10
C ARG A 134 -12.23 18.33 -4.45
N TYR A 135 -13.37 18.17 -3.78
CA TYR A 135 -14.48 19.12 -3.86
C TYR A 135 -14.12 20.48 -3.24
N ASP A 136 -13.34 20.51 -2.15
CA ASP A 136 -12.91 21.75 -1.51
C ASP A 136 -11.91 22.56 -2.36
N GLU A 137 -11.03 21.90 -3.12
CA GLU A 137 -10.09 22.59 -4.02
C GLU A 137 -10.76 23.16 -5.27
N THR A 138 -11.81 22.50 -5.78
CA THR A 138 -12.50 22.94 -7.01
C THR A 138 -13.55 24.03 -6.74
N THR A 139 -13.98 24.21 -5.49
CA THR A 139 -15.01 25.19 -5.08
C THR A 139 -14.43 26.53 -4.61
N ARG A 140 -13.09 26.68 -4.63
CA ARG A 140 -12.38 27.92 -4.26
C ARG A 140 -12.00 28.84 -5.44
N CYS A 141 -12.51 28.58 -6.65
CA CYS A 141 -12.39 29.48 -7.80
C CYS A 141 -13.65 30.32 -8.01
#